data_AF-A0A2J8TAS9-F1
#
_entry.id   AF-A0A2J8TAS9-F1
#
_cell.length_a   1.000
_cell.length_b   1.000
_cell.length_c   1.000
_cell.angle_alpha   90.00
_cell.angle_beta   90.00
_cell.angle_gamma   90.00
#
_symmetry.space_group_name_H-M   'P 1'
#
loop_
_entity.id
_entity.type
_entity.pdbx_description
1 polymer ?
#
loop_
_entity_poly.entity_id
_entity_poly.type
_entity_poly.pdbx_seq_one_letter_code
_entity_poly.pdbx_strand_id
1 'polypeptide(L)'
;RLHKELPLSLEELEDVFDALDADGNGYLTPQEFTTGFSHFFFSQNNPSQEDAGEQVAQRHEEKVYQSRGDEDLGDMGEDEEAQFQMLMDRLGAQKVLEDESDVKQLWLQLKKEEPHLLSNFEDFLTRIISQLQEAHEEKNELECALKRKIAAYDEEIQHLYEEMEQQIKSEKEQFLLKDTERFQARSQELEQKLLCKEQELEQLTQKQKRLEGQCTALHHDKHETKAENTKLKLTNQELARELERTSWELQDAQQQLESLQQEACKLHQEKEMEVYRVTESLQREKAGLLKQLDFLRCVGGHWPVLRATLRSLGSEGPV
;
A
#
# COMPACT_ATOMS: atom_id res chain seq x y z
N ARG A 1 -0.98 3.98 -29.46
CA ARG A 1 -1.25 5.38 -29.02
C ARG A 1 -1.34 6.39 -30.18
N LEU A 2 -1.01 6.02 -31.44
CA LEU A 2 -1.02 6.91 -32.61
C LEU A 2 -2.37 7.04 -33.34
N HIS A 3 -3.39 6.28 -32.95
CA HIS A 3 -4.69 6.24 -33.64
C HIS A 3 -5.51 7.56 -33.59
N LYS A 4 -5.09 8.52 -32.78
CA LYS A 4 -5.78 9.81 -32.59
C LYS A 4 -5.20 10.95 -33.42
N GLU A 5 -4.03 10.76 -34.03
CA GLU A 5 -3.27 11.85 -34.68
C GLU A 5 -3.06 11.66 -36.19
N LEU A 6 -3.42 10.51 -36.77
CA LEU A 6 -3.47 10.31 -38.22
C LEU A 6 -4.84 9.73 -38.65
N PRO A 7 -5.45 10.23 -39.75
CA PRO A 7 -6.68 9.67 -40.32
C PRO A 7 -6.35 8.42 -41.16
N LEU A 8 -5.73 7.42 -40.56
CA LEU A 8 -5.44 6.13 -41.18
C LEU A 8 -6.26 5.05 -40.45
N SER A 9 -6.85 4.15 -41.22
CA SER A 9 -7.55 2.99 -40.69
C SER A 9 -6.55 2.03 -40.02
N LEU A 10 -7.06 1.15 -39.14
CA LEU A 10 -6.23 0.22 -38.37
C LEU A 10 -5.48 -0.75 -39.30
N GLU A 11 -6.11 -1.16 -40.40
CA GLU A 11 -5.53 -2.01 -41.44
C GLU A 11 -4.40 -1.27 -42.20
N GLU A 12 -4.61 -0.01 -42.58
CA GLU A 12 -3.57 0.78 -43.27
C GLU A 12 -2.37 1.09 -42.36
N LEU A 13 -2.59 1.23 -41.05
CA LEU A 13 -1.51 1.42 -40.09
C LEU A 13 -0.69 0.14 -39.88
N GLU A 14 -1.34 -1.03 -39.94
CA GLU A 14 -0.70 -2.34 -39.89
C GLU A 14 0.13 -2.60 -41.15
N ASP A 15 -0.41 -2.28 -42.34
CA ASP A 15 0.34 -2.38 -43.61
C ASP A 15 1.59 -1.46 -43.63
N VAL A 16 1.46 -0.23 -43.11
CA VAL A 16 2.60 0.70 -42.99
C VAL A 16 3.62 0.19 -41.97
N PHE A 17 3.16 -0.45 -40.90
CA PHE A 17 4.03 -1.02 -39.89
C PHE A 17 4.83 -2.21 -40.46
N ASP A 18 4.17 -3.14 -41.16
CA ASP A 18 4.81 -4.28 -41.82
C ASP A 18 5.79 -3.84 -42.91
N ALA A 19 5.53 -2.72 -43.59
CA ALA A 19 6.44 -2.16 -44.59
C ALA A 19 7.69 -1.48 -43.98
N LEU A 20 7.60 -1.01 -42.73
CA LEU A 20 8.70 -0.36 -42.01
C LEU A 20 9.48 -1.35 -41.13
N ASP A 21 8.84 -2.43 -40.67
CA ASP A 21 9.40 -3.48 -39.80
C ASP A 21 10.18 -4.51 -40.64
N ALA A 22 11.35 -4.10 -41.11
CA ALA A 22 12.20 -4.92 -41.98
C ALA A 22 12.70 -6.21 -41.30
N ASP A 23 12.75 -6.26 -39.96
CA ASP A 23 13.17 -7.42 -39.20
C ASP A 23 12.00 -8.25 -38.63
N GLY A 24 10.76 -7.77 -38.79
CA GLY A 24 9.51 -8.50 -38.52
C GLY A 24 9.34 -8.84 -37.05
N ASN A 25 9.92 -8.03 -36.16
CA ASN A 25 9.99 -8.31 -34.74
C ASN A 25 8.78 -7.75 -33.94
N GLY A 26 7.89 -7.01 -34.61
CA GLY A 26 6.71 -6.39 -34.01
C GLY A 26 6.97 -5.05 -33.32
N TYR A 27 8.16 -4.45 -33.49
CA TYR A 27 8.60 -3.19 -32.90
C TYR A 27 9.51 -2.39 -33.84
N LEU A 28 9.07 -1.21 -34.25
CA LEU A 28 9.91 -0.31 -35.05
C LEU A 28 11.01 0.35 -34.20
N THR A 29 12.26 0.13 -34.58
CA THR A 29 13.38 0.93 -34.07
C THR A 29 13.38 2.33 -34.70
N PRO A 30 13.96 3.35 -34.03
CA PRO A 30 14.06 4.70 -34.60
C PRO A 30 14.79 4.74 -35.95
N GLN A 31 15.73 3.82 -36.17
CA GLN A 31 16.48 3.70 -37.43
C GLN A 31 15.62 3.12 -38.55
N GLU A 32 14.84 2.06 -38.29
CA GLU A 32 13.87 1.51 -39.26
C GLU A 32 12.81 2.54 -39.63
N PHE A 33 12.26 3.23 -38.63
CA PHE A 33 11.27 4.28 -38.85
C PHE A 33 11.81 5.40 -39.74
N THR A 34 12.97 5.98 -39.41
CA THR A 34 13.55 7.08 -40.21
C THR A 34 13.96 6.63 -41.62
N THR A 35 14.51 5.42 -41.76
CA THR A 35 14.98 4.90 -43.05
C THR A 35 13.81 4.59 -43.97
N GLY A 36 12.81 3.84 -43.52
CA GLY A 36 11.65 3.50 -44.32
C GLY A 36 10.72 4.69 -44.58
N PHE A 37 10.57 5.59 -43.60
CA PHE A 37 9.75 6.80 -43.77
C PHE A 37 10.38 7.82 -44.74
N SER A 38 11.72 7.93 -44.75
CA SER A 38 12.42 8.76 -45.73
C SER A 38 12.21 8.23 -47.16
N HIS A 39 12.34 6.92 -47.37
CA HIS A 39 12.12 6.28 -48.66
C HIS A 39 10.67 6.47 -49.16
N PHE A 40 9.68 6.42 -48.26
CA PHE A 40 8.27 6.66 -48.59
C PHE A 40 8.01 8.11 -49.04
N PHE A 41 8.59 9.10 -48.35
CA PHE A 41 8.48 10.52 -48.72
C PHE A 41 9.15 10.86 -50.07
N PHE A 42 10.31 10.25 -50.36
CA PHE A 42 11.00 10.45 -51.64
C PHE A 42 10.32 9.72 -52.81
N SER A 43 9.57 8.66 -52.52
CA SER A 43 8.82 7.89 -53.53
C SER A 43 7.47 8.52 -53.89
N GLN A 44 6.78 9.17 -52.94
CA GLN A 44 5.52 9.87 -53.23
C GLN A 44 5.69 11.21 -53.94
N ASN A 45 6.84 11.88 -53.81
CA ASN A 45 7.08 13.18 -54.44
C ASN A 45 7.57 13.11 -55.90
N ASN A 46 7.58 11.93 -56.52
CA ASN A 46 7.95 11.78 -57.94
C ASN A 46 6.88 11.01 -58.74
N PRO A 47 5.84 11.69 -59.24
CA PRO A 47 5.19 11.25 -60.46
C PRO A 47 5.99 11.82 -61.64
N SER A 48 6.81 10.97 -62.25
CA SER A 48 7.16 11.06 -63.67
C SER A 48 7.78 12.38 -64.17
N GLN A 49 9.11 12.48 -64.20
CA GLN A 49 9.78 12.98 -65.41
C GLN A 49 11.24 12.54 -65.46
N GLU A 50 11.54 11.73 -66.46
CA GLU A 50 12.86 11.62 -67.05
C GLU A 50 13.28 12.99 -67.64
N ASP A 51 14.61 13.17 -67.70
CA ASP A 51 15.35 14.07 -68.58
C ASP A 51 15.83 15.41 -68.03
N ALA A 52 17.09 15.69 -68.38
CA ALA A 52 17.86 16.94 -68.27
C ALA A 52 18.04 17.52 -66.85
N GLY A 53 19.24 17.73 -66.31
CA GLY A 53 20.41 18.30 -66.96
C GLY A 53 20.40 19.84 -66.84
N GLU A 54 20.80 20.38 -65.69
CA GLU A 54 21.07 21.82 -65.50
C GLU A 54 22.22 21.93 -64.49
N GLN A 55 23.48 21.90 -64.92
CA GLN A 55 24.24 23.03 -65.45
C GLN A 55 23.97 24.35 -64.72
N VAL A 56 24.80 24.59 -63.72
CA VAL A 56 25.07 25.89 -63.12
C VAL A 56 25.59 26.81 -64.22
N ALA A 57 24.69 27.56 -64.84
CA ALA A 57 25.02 28.60 -65.79
C ALA A 57 25.53 29.84 -65.03
N GLN A 58 26.86 29.93 -64.91
CA GLN A 58 27.56 31.21 -64.81
C GLN A 58 27.19 32.05 -66.04
N ARG A 59 26.21 32.95 -65.90
CA ARG A 59 25.97 33.99 -66.90
C ARG A 59 27.07 35.04 -66.77
N HIS A 60 28.08 34.87 -67.61
CA HIS A 60 28.96 35.94 -68.07
C HIS A 60 28.13 37.15 -68.51
N GLU A 61 28.40 38.30 -67.90
CA GLU A 61 27.95 39.58 -68.42
C GLU A 61 28.58 39.84 -69.79
N GLU A 62 27.69 40.07 -70.73
CA GLU A 62 27.89 40.42 -72.12
C GLU A 62 28.45 41.85 -72.21
N LYS A 63 29.79 41.98 -72.17
CA LYS A 63 30.48 43.22 -72.54
C LYS A 63 30.44 43.40 -74.06
N VAL A 64 29.38 44.01 -74.56
CA VAL A 64 29.30 44.57 -75.91
C VAL A 64 29.11 46.08 -75.78
N TYR A 65 30.21 46.81 -75.66
CA TYR A 65 30.40 48.18 -76.14
C TYR A 65 31.87 48.57 -75.91
N GLN A 66 32.79 48.03 -76.73
CA GLN A 66 34.10 48.64 -76.90
C GLN A 66 34.00 49.58 -78.11
N SER A 67 33.49 50.78 -77.84
CA SER A 67 33.72 51.90 -78.74
C SER A 67 35.19 52.28 -78.63
N ARG A 68 35.89 52.01 -79.72
CA ARG A 68 37.18 52.56 -80.12
C ARG A 68 37.27 54.05 -79.80
N GLY A 69 38.19 54.42 -78.90
CA GLY A 69 38.46 55.79 -78.50
C GLY A 69 39.63 55.87 -77.52
N ASP A 70 40.71 55.14 -77.80
CA ASP A 70 42.01 55.39 -77.15
C ASP A 70 42.74 56.42 -78.01
N GLU A 71 42.37 57.68 -77.82
CA GLU A 71 43.10 58.84 -78.31
C GLU A 71 43.41 59.73 -77.10
N ASP A 72 44.64 59.60 -76.61
CA ASP A 72 45.50 60.69 -76.13
C ASP A 72 44.76 62.00 -75.78
N LEU A 73 44.07 62.01 -74.63
CA LEU A 73 43.53 63.23 -74.06
C LEU A 73 44.59 63.83 -73.15
N GLY A 74 45.29 64.81 -73.73
CA GLY A 74 46.38 65.54 -73.09
C GLY A 74 46.02 66.09 -71.72
N ASP A 75 47.06 66.09 -70.88
CA ASP A 75 47.31 66.95 -69.73
C ASP A 75 46.24 68.02 -69.49
N MET A 76 45.32 67.69 -68.58
CA MET A 76 44.33 68.61 -68.04
C MET A 76 45.06 69.69 -67.22
N GLY A 77 44.73 70.97 -67.42
CA GLY A 77 45.20 71.98 -66.49
C GLY A 77 44.63 71.72 -65.09
N GLU A 78 45.48 71.73 -64.06
CA GLU A 78 45.09 71.53 -62.63
C GLU A 78 43.90 72.41 -62.21
N ASP A 79 43.72 73.56 -62.86
CA ASP A 79 42.61 74.51 -62.64
C ASP A 79 41.25 73.96 -63.13
N GLU A 80 41.20 73.19 -64.22
CA GLU A 80 39.94 72.60 -64.72
C GLU A 80 39.48 71.43 -63.83
N GLU A 81 40.43 70.65 -63.32
CA GLU A 81 40.18 69.58 -62.34
C GLU A 81 39.61 70.15 -61.04
N ALA A 82 40.23 71.21 -60.50
CA ALA A 82 39.78 71.86 -59.29
C ALA A 82 38.38 72.47 -59.45
N GLN A 83 38.07 73.04 -60.62
CA GLN A 83 36.75 73.61 -60.91
C GLN A 83 35.66 72.54 -60.97
N PHE A 84 35.93 71.40 -61.60
CA PHE A 84 35.00 70.26 -61.61
C PHE A 84 34.80 69.69 -60.21
N GLN A 85 35.88 69.48 -59.44
CA GLN A 85 35.77 68.95 -58.08
C GLN A 85 34.97 69.88 -57.16
N MET A 86 35.20 71.21 -57.22
CA MET A 86 34.40 72.17 -56.46
C MET A 86 32.92 72.13 -56.84
N LEU A 87 32.60 71.91 -58.12
CA LEU A 87 31.21 71.73 -58.57
C LEU A 87 30.62 70.45 -57.96
N MET A 88 31.32 69.32 -58.04
CA MET A 88 30.84 68.04 -57.48
C MET A 88 30.69 68.08 -55.96
N ASP A 89 31.58 68.78 -55.25
CA ASP A 89 31.50 69.04 -53.82
C ASP A 89 30.29 69.91 -53.47
N ARG A 90 30.05 70.97 -54.25
CA ARG A 90 28.89 71.87 -54.07
C ARG A 90 27.57 71.16 -54.31
N LEU A 91 27.52 70.25 -55.28
CA LEU A 91 26.35 69.45 -55.60
C LEU A 91 26.19 68.25 -54.64
N GLY A 92 27.23 67.90 -53.88
CA GLY A 92 27.22 66.75 -52.97
C GLY A 92 27.17 65.40 -53.70
N ALA A 93 27.71 65.35 -54.92
CA ALA A 93 27.72 64.18 -55.79
C ALA A 93 28.56 63.01 -55.24
N GLN A 94 29.62 63.32 -54.48
CA GLN A 94 30.58 62.34 -53.96
C GLN A 94 29.97 61.21 -53.12
N LYS A 95 28.79 61.43 -52.52
CA LYS A 95 28.12 60.45 -51.67
C LYS A 95 27.16 59.53 -52.44
N VAL A 96 26.97 59.81 -53.73
CA VAL A 96 25.80 59.33 -54.48
C VAL A 96 26.19 58.77 -55.85
N LEU A 97 27.19 59.35 -56.50
CA LEU A 97 27.77 58.82 -57.73
C LEU A 97 28.99 57.95 -57.37
N GLU A 98 29.01 56.72 -57.86
CA GLU A 98 30.14 55.79 -57.68
C GLU A 98 31.26 56.05 -58.71
N ASP A 99 30.92 56.59 -59.87
CA ASP A 99 31.85 57.00 -60.93
C ASP A 99 31.46 58.38 -61.49
N GLU A 100 32.42 59.30 -61.47
CA GLU A 100 32.26 60.68 -61.94
C GLU A 100 32.96 60.92 -63.29
N SER A 101 33.63 59.90 -63.85
CA SER A 101 34.50 60.02 -65.02
C SER A 101 33.76 60.44 -66.29
N ASP A 102 32.59 59.87 -66.56
CA ASP A 102 31.75 60.21 -67.73
C ASP A 102 31.15 61.63 -67.61
N VAL A 103 30.74 62.02 -66.40
CA VAL A 103 30.19 63.36 -66.12
C VAL A 103 31.28 64.41 -66.29
N LYS A 104 32.49 64.10 -65.84
CA LYS A 104 33.68 64.93 -66.00
C LYS A 104 34.06 65.11 -67.47
N GLN A 105 34.09 64.03 -68.25
CA GLN A 105 34.36 64.09 -69.69
C GLN A 105 33.34 64.97 -70.43
N LEU A 106 32.05 64.80 -70.13
CA LEU A 106 30.99 65.58 -70.74
C LEU A 106 31.04 67.06 -70.33
N TRP A 107 31.33 67.37 -69.07
CA TRP A 107 31.49 68.74 -68.57
C TRP A 107 32.65 69.46 -69.27
N LEU A 108 33.78 68.77 -69.45
CA LEU A 108 34.95 69.31 -70.14
C LEU A 108 34.70 69.54 -71.64
N GLN A 109 33.98 68.62 -72.28
CA GLN A 109 33.61 68.77 -73.69
C GLN A 109 32.63 69.92 -73.90
N LEU A 110 31.60 70.05 -73.07
CA LEU A 110 30.63 71.16 -73.10
C LEU A 110 31.30 72.52 -72.86
N LYS A 111 32.27 72.59 -71.95
CA LYS A 111 33.02 73.81 -71.66
C LYS A 111 33.87 74.28 -72.86
N LYS A 112 34.40 73.35 -73.67
CA LYS A 112 35.25 73.63 -74.83
C LYS A 112 34.45 73.90 -76.11
N GLU A 113 33.40 73.12 -76.38
CA GLU A 113 32.67 73.15 -77.65
C GLU A 113 31.43 74.05 -77.61
N GLU A 114 30.67 74.04 -76.51
CA GLU A 114 29.39 74.77 -76.39
C GLU A 114 29.20 75.40 -74.99
N PRO A 115 29.91 76.49 -74.66
CA PRO A 115 29.92 77.07 -73.31
C PRO A 115 28.56 77.63 -72.86
N HIS A 116 27.65 77.92 -73.80
CA HIS A 116 26.30 78.38 -73.51
C HIS A 116 25.38 77.28 -72.95
N LEU A 117 25.73 76.01 -73.15
CA LEU A 117 24.97 74.85 -72.68
C LEU A 117 25.45 74.34 -71.30
N LEU A 118 26.64 74.76 -70.86
CA LEU A 118 27.25 74.35 -69.60
C LEU A 118 26.37 74.68 -68.39
N SER A 119 25.76 75.86 -68.33
CA SER A 119 24.85 76.24 -67.24
C SER A 119 23.62 75.34 -67.16
N ASN A 120 23.03 74.99 -68.31
CA ASN A 120 21.87 74.07 -68.35
C ASN A 120 22.28 72.67 -67.89
N PHE A 121 23.49 72.24 -68.22
CA PHE A 121 24.05 70.97 -67.77
C PHE A 121 24.31 70.98 -66.26
N GLU A 122 24.87 72.04 -65.68
CA GLU A 122 25.06 72.18 -64.24
C GLU A 122 23.72 72.23 -63.47
N ASP A 123 22.71 72.92 -64.00
CA ASP A 123 21.35 72.93 -63.42
C ASP A 123 20.70 71.55 -63.48
N PHE A 124 20.93 70.81 -64.57
CA PHE A 124 20.48 69.44 -64.74
C PHE A 124 21.16 68.49 -63.75
N LEU A 125 22.49 68.56 -63.60
CA LEU A 125 23.24 67.81 -62.60
C LEU A 125 22.74 68.12 -61.20
N THR A 126 22.50 69.40 -60.89
CA THR A 126 21.93 69.81 -59.60
C THR A 126 20.60 69.09 -59.33
N ARG A 127 19.69 69.08 -60.30
CA ARG A 127 18.41 68.37 -60.16
C ARG A 127 18.57 66.87 -59.99
N ILE A 128 19.40 66.22 -60.80
CA ILE A 128 19.61 64.77 -60.73
C ILE A 128 20.24 64.39 -59.40
N ILE A 129 21.29 65.09 -58.97
CA ILE A 129 21.99 64.78 -57.73
C ILE A 129 21.08 65.00 -56.53
N SER A 130 20.27 66.07 -56.51
CA SER A 130 19.27 66.27 -55.45
C SER A 130 18.19 65.17 -55.43
N GLN A 131 17.68 64.74 -56.60
CA GLN A 131 16.71 63.64 -56.67
C GLN A 131 17.31 62.30 -56.21
N LEU A 132 18.58 62.07 -56.54
CA LEU A 132 19.27 60.85 -56.15
C LEU A 132 19.61 60.85 -54.64
N GLN A 133 19.92 62.01 -54.06
CA GLN A 133 20.06 62.19 -52.62
C GLN A 133 18.75 61.92 -51.88
N GLU A 134 17.65 62.53 -52.32
CA GLU A 134 16.32 62.33 -51.75
C GLU A 134 15.93 60.84 -51.77
N ALA A 135 16.12 60.16 -52.91
CA ALA A 135 15.86 58.72 -53.02
C ALA A 135 16.75 57.86 -52.08
N HIS A 136 18.01 58.25 -51.87
CA HIS A 136 18.90 57.56 -50.95
C HIS A 136 18.48 57.77 -49.48
N GLU A 137 18.07 58.99 -49.12
CA GLU A 137 17.53 59.31 -47.80
C GLU A 137 16.24 58.52 -47.53
N GLU A 138 15.29 58.50 -48.47
CA GLU A 138 14.07 57.68 -48.38
C GLU A 138 14.38 56.19 -48.20
N LYS A 139 15.34 55.65 -48.97
CA LYS A 139 15.81 54.27 -48.81
C LYS A 139 16.33 54.03 -47.39
N ASN A 140 17.17 54.92 -46.87
CA ASN A 140 17.73 54.79 -45.52
C ASN A 140 16.65 54.88 -44.45
N GLU A 141 15.66 55.76 -44.61
CA GLU A 141 14.51 55.86 -43.71
C GLU A 141 13.67 54.58 -43.71
N LEU A 142 13.40 54.01 -44.88
CA LEU A 142 12.72 52.73 -45.03
C LEU A 142 13.50 51.59 -44.39
N GLU A 143 14.82 51.52 -44.61
CA GLU A 143 15.68 50.54 -43.95
C GLU A 143 15.67 50.71 -42.42
N CYS A 144 15.70 51.94 -41.91
CA CYS A 144 15.60 52.20 -40.47
C CYS A 144 14.22 51.82 -39.91
N ALA A 145 13.14 52.06 -40.66
CA ALA A 145 11.80 51.62 -40.29
C ALA A 145 11.68 50.09 -40.25
N LEU A 146 12.24 49.40 -41.24
CA LEU A 146 12.30 47.93 -41.27
C LEU A 146 13.10 47.37 -40.11
N LYS A 147 14.30 47.90 -39.84
CA LYS A 147 15.13 47.47 -38.69
C LYS A 147 14.39 47.65 -37.37
N ARG A 148 13.69 48.77 -37.17
CA ARG A 148 12.84 48.99 -35.98
C ARG A 148 11.70 47.99 -35.88
N LYS A 149 11.05 47.65 -37.00
CA LYS A 149 9.98 46.64 -37.02
C LYS A 149 10.52 45.25 -36.69
N ILE A 150 11.66 44.87 -37.23
CA ILE A 150 12.33 43.60 -36.90
C ILE A 150 12.65 43.55 -35.41
N ALA A 151 13.29 44.58 -34.86
CA ALA A 151 13.60 44.63 -33.43
C ALA A 151 12.35 44.54 -32.54
N ALA A 152 11.26 45.22 -32.91
CA ALA A 152 10.00 45.13 -32.17
C ALA A 152 9.39 43.72 -32.21
N TYR A 153 9.46 43.02 -33.36
CA TYR A 153 9.04 41.63 -33.45
C TYR A 153 9.93 40.69 -32.65
N ASP A 154 11.25 40.91 -32.66
CA ASP A 154 12.19 40.12 -31.87
C ASP A 154 11.92 40.27 -30.36
N GLU A 155 11.61 41.49 -29.90
CA GLU A 155 11.21 41.77 -28.51
C GLU A 155 9.88 41.08 -28.14
N GLU A 156 8.87 41.14 -29.02
CA GLU A 156 7.58 40.48 -28.80
C GLU A 156 7.72 38.95 -28.75
N ILE A 157 8.54 38.38 -29.64
CA ILE A 157 8.87 36.96 -29.64
C ILE A 157 9.57 36.57 -28.34
N GLN A 158 10.56 37.34 -27.90
CA GLN A 158 11.26 37.09 -26.63
C GLN A 158 10.32 37.14 -25.44
N HIS A 159 9.46 38.17 -25.36
CA HIS A 159 8.46 38.29 -24.29
C HIS A 159 7.53 37.08 -24.26
N LEU A 160 7.04 36.61 -25.42
CA LEU A 160 6.17 35.43 -25.50
C LEU A 160 6.88 34.15 -25.03
N TYR A 161 8.16 33.97 -25.37
CA TYR A 161 8.94 32.85 -24.86
C TYR A 161 9.14 32.91 -23.35
N GLU A 162 9.41 34.10 -22.80
CA GLU A 162 9.56 34.29 -21.36
C GLU A 162 8.26 34.00 -20.62
N GLU A 163 7.12 34.48 -21.12
CA GLU A 163 5.80 34.23 -20.54
C GLU A 163 5.46 32.74 -20.55
N MET A 164 5.71 32.05 -21.67
CA MET A 164 5.50 30.61 -21.79
C MET A 164 6.42 29.82 -20.83
N GLU A 165 7.70 30.20 -20.73
CA GLU A 165 8.65 29.58 -19.81
C GLU A 165 8.23 29.76 -18.35
N GLN A 166 7.73 30.95 -17.97
CA GLN A 166 7.18 31.22 -16.64
C GLN A 166 5.92 30.40 -16.38
N GLN A 167 5.01 30.30 -17.35
CA GLN A 167 3.80 29.49 -17.22
C GLN A 167 4.16 28.01 -17.00
N ILE A 168 5.04 27.45 -17.83
CA ILE A 168 5.53 26.07 -17.69
C ILE A 168 6.14 25.84 -16.31
N LYS A 169 6.95 26.77 -15.81
CA LYS A 169 7.54 26.67 -14.45
C LYS A 169 6.46 26.66 -13.38
N SER A 170 5.51 27.61 -13.44
CA SER A 170 4.44 27.72 -12.46
C SER A 170 3.52 26.49 -12.44
N GLU A 171 3.18 25.93 -13.61
CA GLU A 171 2.35 24.74 -13.72
C GLU A 171 3.07 23.49 -13.20
N LYS A 172 4.37 23.36 -13.48
CA LYS A 172 5.21 22.28 -12.93
C LYS A 172 5.28 22.34 -11.41
N GLU A 173 5.52 23.52 -10.85
CA GLU A 173 5.58 23.73 -9.40
C GLU A 173 4.23 23.43 -8.73
N GLN A 174 3.12 23.91 -9.30
CA GLN A 174 1.77 23.61 -8.79
C GLN A 174 1.42 22.13 -8.88
N PHE A 175 1.82 21.46 -9.97
CA PHE A 175 1.62 20.02 -10.12
C PHE A 175 2.39 19.25 -9.06
N LEU A 176 3.68 19.57 -8.86
CA LEU A 176 4.51 18.94 -7.83
C LEU A 176 3.94 19.17 -6.43
N LEU A 177 3.52 20.38 -6.11
CA LEU A 177 2.92 20.69 -4.81
C LEU A 177 1.67 19.83 -4.57
N LYS A 178 0.73 19.81 -5.54
CA LYS A 178 -0.49 18.99 -5.44
C LYS A 178 -0.19 17.50 -5.33
N ASP A 179 0.83 17.00 -6.02
CA ASP A 179 1.22 15.59 -5.94
C ASP A 179 1.82 15.25 -4.57
N THR A 180 2.71 16.11 -4.04
CA THR A 180 3.27 15.95 -2.70
C THR A 180 2.21 16.02 -1.61
N GLU A 181 1.24 16.94 -1.70
CA GLU A 181 0.11 17.03 -0.76
C GLU A 181 -0.75 15.76 -0.80
N ARG A 182 -1.07 15.26 -1.99
CA ARG A 182 -1.84 14.02 -2.15
C ARG A 182 -1.09 12.82 -1.58
N PHE A 183 0.22 12.74 -1.82
CA PHE A 183 1.06 11.69 -1.28
C PHE A 183 1.11 11.76 0.25
N GLN A 184 1.32 12.95 0.81
CA GLN A 184 1.35 13.17 2.26
C GLN A 184 0.00 12.81 2.91
N ALA A 185 -1.12 13.23 2.32
CA ALA A 185 -2.45 12.89 2.83
C ALA A 185 -2.67 11.36 2.85
N ARG A 186 -2.27 10.65 1.78
CA ARG A 186 -2.34 9.19 1.72
C ARG A 186 -1.41 8.51 2.73
N SER A 187 -0.19 9.03 2.92
CA SER A 187 0.76 8.53 3.92
C SER A 187 0.17 8.66 5.33
N GLN A 188 -0.36 9.83 5.67
CA GLN A 188 -0.99 10.08 6.97
C GLN A 188 -2.21 9.19 7.21
N GLU A 189 -3.06 8.98 6.19
CA GLU A 189 -4.20 8.07 6.30
C GLU A 189 -3.75 6.62 6.57
N LEU A 190 -2.69 6.17 5.89
CA LEU A 190 -2.12 4.83 6.11
C LEU A 190 -1.50 4.70 7.50
N GLU A 191 -0.75 5.70 7.96
CA GLU A 191 -0.17 5.75 9.30
C GLU A 191 -1.27 5.69 10.38
N GLN A 192 -2.37 6.44 10.21
CA GLN A 192 -3.50 6.39 11.13
C GLN A 192 -4.17 5.00 11.14
N LYS A 193 -4.35 4.37 9.97
CA LYS A 193 -4.89 3.00 9.87
C LYS A 193 -3.96 1.99 10.55
N LEU A 194 -2.65 2.10 10.35
CA LEU A 194 -1.67 1.26 11.01
C LEU A 194 -1.75 1.41 12.53
N LEU A 195 -1.77 2.64 13.02
CA LEU A 195 -1.88 2.92 14.46
C LEU A 195 -3.18 2.37 15.07
N CYS A 196 -4.31 2.51 14.38
CA CYS A 196 -5.57 1.88 14.81
C CYS A 196 -5.45 0.34 14.84
N LYS A 197 -4.80 -0.27 13.85
CA LYS A 197 -4.59 -1.72 13.79
C LYS A 197 -3.63 -2.21 14.87
N GLU A 198 -2.58 -1.46 15.18
CA GLU A 198 -1.67 -1.73 16.30
C GLU A 198 -2.42 -1.73 17.64
N GLN A 199 -3.28 -0.73 17.87
CA GLN A 199 -4.12 -0.69 19.07
C GLN A 199 -5.10 -1.87 19.17
N GLU A 200 -5.74 -2.26 18.05
CA GLU A 200 -6.58 -3.46 18.01
C GLU A 200 -5.79 -4.73 18.36
N LEU A 201 -4.57 -4.86 17.83
CA LEU A 201 -3.68 -6.00 18.11
C LEU A 201 -3.26 -6.03 19.58
N GLU A 202 -2.97 -4.88 20.19
CA GLU A 202 -2.67 -4.79 21.62
C GLU A 202 -3.85 -5.24 22.48
N GLN A 203 -5.07 -4.81 22.15
CA GLN A 203 -6.28 -5.23 22.85
C GLN A 203 -6.51 -6.75 22.73
N LEU A 204 -6.33 -7.31 21.53
CA LEU A 204 -6.43 -8.75 21.31
C LEU A 204 -5.37 -9.51 22.10
N THR A 205 -4.14 -9.01 22.14
CA THR A 205 -3.04 -9.59 22.92
C THR A 205 -3.36 -9.58 24.42
N GLN A 206 -3.92 -8.48 24.95
CA GLN A 206 -4.36 -8.40 26.35
C GLN A 206 -5.48 -9.40 26.66
N LYS A 207 -6.46 -9.54 25.75
CA LYS A 207 -7.54 -10.51 25.88
C LYS A 207 -7.01 -11.95 25.85
N GLN A 208 -6.08 -12.25 24.95
CA GLN A 208 -5.41 -13.54 24.88
C GLN A 208 -4.70 -13.86 26.19
N LYS A 209 -3.86 -12.95 26.72
CA LYS A 209 -3.18 -13.13 28.01
C LYS A 209 -4.15 -13.41 29.16
N ARG A 210 -5.30 -12.72 29.19
CA ARG A 210 -6.35 -12.96 30.19
C ARG A 210 -6.94 -14.37 30.07
N LEU A 211 -7.25 -14.79 28.85
CA LEU A 211 -7.81 -16.13 28.60
C LEU A 211 -6.79 -17.23 28.92
N GLU A 212 -5.52 -17.04 28.57
CA GLU A 212 -4.43 -17.95 28.96
C GLU A 212 -4.30 -18.06 30.48
N GLY A 213 -4.39 -16.94 31.20
CA GLY A 213 -4.45 -16.91 32.66
C GLY A 213 -5.65 -17.70 33.23
N GLN A 214 -6.83 -17.57 32.63
CA GLN A 214 -8.01 -18.34 33.05
C GLN A 214 -7.86 -19.83 32.77
N CYS A 215 -7.33 -20.21 31.60
CA CYS A 215 -7.08 -21.60 31.25
C CYS A 215 -6.08 -22.26 32.20
N THR A 216 -5.00 -21.56 32.57
CA THR A 216 -4.00 -22.08 33.52
C THR A 216 -4.57 -22.24 34.93
N ALA A 217 -5.37 -21.29 35.42
CA ALA A 217 -6.06 -21.40 36.70
C ALA A 217 -7.05 -22.58 36.73
N LEU A 218 -7.93 -22.69 35.73
CA LEU A 218 -8.87 -23.83 35.63
C LEU A 218 -8.15 -25.18 35.53
N HIS A 219 -6.99 -25.22 34.86
CA HIS A 219 -6.19 -26.42 34.80
C HIS A 219 -5.64 -26.79 36.19
N HIS A 220 -5.14 -25.80 36.94
CA HIS A 220 -4.70 -25.98 38.32
C HIS A 220 -5.82 -26.50 39.22
N ASP A 221 -6.98 -25.84 39.23
CA ASP A 221 -8.16 -26.26 40.01
C ASP A 221 -8.62 -27.67 39.64
N LYS A 222 -8.60 -28.02 38.35
CA LYS A 222 -8.90 -29.38 37.88
C LYS A 222 -7.89 -30.42 38.41
N HIS A 223 -6.63 -30.04 38.52
CA HIS A 223 -5.60 -30.92 39.10
C HIS A 223 -5.76 -31.06 40.61
N GLU A 224 -6.05 -29.98 41.33
CA GLU A 224 -6.32 -30.00 42.77
C GLU A 224 -7.54 -30.83 43.11
N THR A 225 -8.69 -30.55 42.46
CA THR A 225 -9.93 -31.33 42.66
C THR A 225 -9.77 -32.81 42.34
N LYS A 226 -8.95 -33.16 41.32
CA LYS A 226 -8.59 -34.57 41.06
C LYS A 226 -7.78 -35.18 42.20
N ALA A 227 -6.80 -34.46 42.74
CA ALA A 227 -5.97 -34.92 43.85
C ALA A 227 -6.78 -35.07 45.15
N GLU A 228 -7.70 -34.16 45.43
CA GLU A 228 -8.64 -34.29 46.54
C GLU A 228 -9.59 -35.46 46.35
N ASN A 229 -10.12 -35.66 45.13
CA ASN A 229 -11.00 -36.79 44.84
C ASN A 229 -10.28 -38.14 45.01
N THR A 230 -9.01 -38.26 44.61
CA THR A 230 -8.23 -39.48 44.85
C THR A 230 -7.99 -39.69 46.33
N LYS A 231 -7.67 -38.64 47.09
CA LYS A 231 -7.54 -38.71 48.56
C LYS A 231 -8.83 -39.19 49.22
N LEU A 232 -9.98 -38.59 48.89
CA LEU A 232 -11.28 -38.98 49.43
C LEU A 232 -11.66 -40.42 49.06
N LYS A 233 -11.30 -40.89 47.85
CA LYS A 233 -11.49 -42.28 47.46
C LYS A 233 -10.65 -43.23 48.31
N LEU A 234 -9.39 -42.89 48.58
CA LEU A 234 -8.52 -43.70 49.46
C LEU A 234 -9.08 -43.74 50.88
N THR A 235 -9.45 -42.61 51.46
CA THR A 235 -10.03 -42.58 52.82
C THR A 235 -11.36 -43.32 52.89
N ASN A 236 -12.24 -43.21 51.88
CA ASN A 236 -13.47 -43.99 51.83
C ASN A 236 -13.21 -45.49 51.74
N GLN A 237 -12.19 -45.92 50.98
CA GLN A 237 -11.79 -47.33 50.94
C GLN A 237 -11.21 -47.81 52.27
N GLU A 238 -10.43 -46.99 52.96
CA GLU A 238 -9.91 -47.28 54.30
C GLU A 238 -11.04 -47.45 55.31
N LEU A 239 -11.97 -46.50 55.37
CA LEU A 239 -13.15 -46.55 56.23
C LEU A 239 -14.03 -47.76 55.93
N ALA A 240 -14.23 -48.11 54.65
CA ALA A 240 -14.97 -49.31 54.27
C ALA A 240 -14.30 -50.58 54.79
N ARG A 241 -12.97 -50.71 54.66
CA ARG A 241 -12.22 -51.84 55.22
C ARG A 241 -12.29 -51.89 56.74
N GLU A 242 -12.26 -50.75 57.43
CA GLU A 242 -12.42 -50.67 58.89
C GLU A 242 -13.84 -51.08 59.33
N LEU A 243 -14.86 -50.65 58.59
CA LEU A 243 -16.24 -51.02 58.85
C LEU A 243 -16.47 -52.52 58.61
N GLU A 244 -15.90 -53.09 57.55
CA GLU A 244 -15.91 -54.54 57.32
C GLU A 244 -15.23 -55.29 58.46
N ARG A 245 -14.04 -54.84 58.91
CA ARG A 245 -13.33 -55.46 60.05
C ARG A 245 -14.16 -55.43 61.32
N THR A 246 -14.69 -54.26 61.70
CA THR A 246 -15.52 -54.13 62.90
C THR A 246 -16.83 -54.91 62.81
N SER A 247 -17.41 -55.05 61.62
CA SER A 247 -18.56 -55.94 61.38
C SER A 247 -18.21 -57.41 61.60
N TRP A 248 -17.05 -57.87 61.12
CA TRP A 248 -16.56 -59.23 61.37
C TRP A 248 -16.30 -59.48 62.86
N GLU A 249 -15.64 -58.54 63.53
CA GLU A 249 -15.40 -58.60 64.99
C GLU A 249 -16.71 -58.63 65.79
N LEU A 250 -17.70 -57.82 65.39
CA LEU A 250 -19.02 -57.83 66.02
C LEU A 250 -19.75 -59.15 65.81
N GLN A 251 -19.68 -59.72 64.60
CA GLN A 251 -20.30 -61.02 64.31
C GLN A 251 -19.64 -62.14 65.12
N ASP A 252 -18.32 -62.15 65.24
CA ASP A 252 -17.58 -63.10 66.06
C ASP A 252 -17.99 -62.97 67.55
N ALA A 253 -18.05 -61.75 68.07
CA ALA A 253 -18.51 -61.49 69.44
C ALA A 253 -19.98 -61.93 69.67
N GLN A 254 -20.86 -61.73 68.69
CA GLN A 254 -22.24 -62.23 68.74
C GLN A 254 -22.30 -63.75 68.78
N GLN A 255 -21.52 -64.45 67.95
CA GLN A 255 -21.44 -65.92 67.96
C GLN A 255 -20.90 -66.45 69.28
N GLN A 256 -19.86 -65.81 69.84
CA GLN A 256 -19.34 -66.16 71.16
C GLN A 256 -20.40 -65.98 72.25
N LEU A 257 -21.16 -64.87 72.20
CA LEU A 257 -22.23 -64.60 73.15
C LEU A 257 -23.38 -65.62 73.03
N GLU A 258 -23.76 -66.02 71.81
CA GLU A 258 -24.72 -67.11 71.57
C GLU A 258 -24.24 -68.44 72.15
N SER A 259 -22.96 -68.80 71.97
CA SER A 259 -22.39 -70.02 72.55
C SER A 259 -22.47 -70.00 74.08
N LEU A 260 -22.08 -68.88 74.70
CA LEU A 260 -22.16 -68.70 76.15
C LEU A 260 -23.60 -68.74 76.66
N GLN A 261 -24.57 -68.19 75.91
CA GLN A 261 -25.99 -68.29 76.23
C GLN A 261 -26.49 -69.74 76.15
N GLN A 262 -26.10 -70.50 75.12
CA GLN A 262 -26.45 -71.91 75.00
C GLN A 262 -25.89 -72.73 76.15
N GLU A 263 -24.63 -72.49 76.54
CA GLU A 263 -24.00 -73.10 77.71
C GLU A 263 -24.74 -72.74 79.00
N ALA A 264 -25.06 -71.46 79.20
CA ALA A 264 -25.84 -71.00 80.35
C ALA A 264 -27.22 -71.67 80.41
N CYS A 265 -27.92 -71.82 79.27
CA CYS A 265 -29.20 -72.54 79.18
C CYS A 265 -29.05 -74.03 79.50
N LYS A 266 -28.02 -74.70 78.99
CA LYS A 266 -27.73 -76.12 79.32
C LYS A 266 -27.46 -76.30 80.81
N LEU A 267 -26.57 -75.49 81.38
CA LEU A 267 -26.29 -75.50 82.81
C LEU A 267 -27.54 -75.21 83.65
N HIS A 268 -28.41 -74.32 83.19
CA HIS A 268 -29.69 -74.06 83.85
C HIS A 268 -30.61 -75.29 83.83
N GLN A 269 -30.79 -75.92 82.68
CA GLN A 269 -31.58 -77.15 82.54
C GLN A 269 -31.00 -78.30 83.39
N GLU A 270 -29.68 -78.49 83.37
CA GLU A 270 -28.99 -79.47 84.23
C GLU A 270 -29.24 -79.18 85.71
N LYS A 271 -29.15 -77.91 86.11
CA LYS A 271 -29.46 -77.48 87.48
C LYS A 271 -30.93 -77.73 87.83
N GLU A 272 -31.88 -77.45 86.94
CA GLU A 272 -33.30 -77.74 87.16
C GLU A 272 -33.56 -79.24 87.29
N MET A 273 -32.94 -80.07 86.45
CA MET A 273 -33.01 -81.53 86.52
C MET A 273 -32.41 -82.06 87.82
N GLU A 274 -31.29 -81.51 88.27
CA GLU A 274 -30.69 -81.88 89.54
C GLU A 274 -31.57 -81.46 90.73
N VAL A 275 -32.12 -80.24 90.70
CA VAL A 275 -33.10 -79.78 91.69
C VAL A 275 -34.32 -80.71 91.70
N TYR A 276 -34.84 -81.11 90.53
CA TYR A 276 -35.94 -82.07 90.43
C TYR A 276 -35.57 -83.42 91.05
N ARG A 277 -34.40 -83.99 90.72
CA ARG A 277 -33.89 -85.25 91.30
C ARG A 277 -33.74 -85.18 92.82
N VAL A 278 -33.15 -84.10 93.34
CA VAL A 278 -33.00 -83.86 94.79
C VAL A 278 -34.37 -83.70 95.45
N THR A 279 -35.29 -82.96 94.82
CA THR A 279 -36.65 -82.80 95.35
C THR A 279 -37.40 -84.13 95.37
N GLU A 280 -37.29 -84.94 94.32
CA GLU A 280 -37.96 -86.23 94.21
C GLU A 280 -37.40 -87.25 95.20
N SER A 281 -36.07 -87.31 95.38
CA SER A 281 -35.42 -88.13 96.42
C SER A 281 -35.83 -87.69 97.82
N LEU A 282 -35.86 -86.37 98.09
CA LEU A 282 -36.36 -85.82 99.35
C LEU A 282 -37.84 -86.17 99.58
N GLN A 283 -38.69 -86.16 98.55
CA GLN A 283 -40.08 -86.61 98.67
C GLN A 283 -40.19 -88.11 98.95
N ARG A 284 -39.36 -88.94 98.32
CA ARG A 284 -39.28 -90.39 98.63
C ARG A 284 -38.84 -90.62 100.08
N GLU A 285 -37.84 -89.89 100.55
CA GLU A 285 -37.41 -89.92 101.95
C GLU A 285 -38.50 -89.44 102.89
N LYS A 286 -39.15 -88.30 102.62
CA LYS A 286 -40.31 -87.80 103.38
C LYS A 286 -41.42 -88.84 103.45
N ALA A 287 -41.75 -89.50 102.33
CA ALA A 287 -42.74 -90.56 102.29
C ALA A 287 -42.29 -91.81 103.08
N GLY A 288 -40.99 -92.15 103.04
CA GLY A 288 -40.39 -93.19 103.86
C GLY A 288 -40.45 -92.88 105.37
N LEU A 289 -40.12 -91.65 105.75
CA LEU A 289 -40.20 -91.14 107.11
C LEU A 289 -41.65 -91.07 107.61
N LEU A 290 -42.60 -90.69 106.76
CA LEU A 290 -44.04 -90.73 107.08
C LEU A 290 -44.51 -92.16 107.33
N LYS A 291 -44.09 -93.13 106.50
CA LYS A 291 -44.37 -94.56 106.76
C LYS A 291 -43.78 -95.01 108.10
N GLN A 292 -42.57 -94.58 108.45
CA GLN A 292 -41.97 -94.87 109.77
C GLN A 292 -42.72 -94.20 110.93
N LEU A 293 -43.20 -92.97 110.76
CA LEU A 293 -44.08 -92.29 111.71
C LEU A 293 -45.43 -93.02 111.86
N ASP A 294 -46.00 -93.56 110.78
CA ASP A 294 -47.21 -94.37 110.82
C ASP A 294 -46.97 -95.72 111.51
N PHE A 295 -45.80 -96.35 111.33
CA PHE A 295 -45.38 -97.52 112.11
C PHE A 295 -45.25 -97.20 113.61
N LEU A 296 -44.75 -96.02 113.98
CA LEU A 296 -44.69 -95.56 115.37
C LEU A 296 -46.09 -95.22 115.92
N ARG A 297 -47.00 -94.74 115.07
CA ARG A 297 -48.39 -94.44 115.41
C ARG A 297 -49.25 -95.71 115.59
N CYS A 298 -48.84 -96.85 114.99
CA CYS A 298 -49.46 -98.16 115.19
C CYS A 298 -49.04 -98.88 116.49
N VAL A 299 -48.08 -98.36 117.27
CA VAL A 299 -47.57 -99.02 118.49
C VAL A 299 -47.88 -98.24 119.79
N GLY A 300 -48.45 -97.03 119.72
CA GLY A 300 -48.78 -96.22 120.90
C GLY A 300 -50.21 -95.70 120.90
N GLY A 301 -51.08 -96.29 121.74
CA GLY A 301 -52.45 -95.83 121.95
C GLY A 301 -52.61 -94.65 122.93
N HIS A 302 -53.82 -94.06 122.89
CA HIS A 302 -54.53 -93.25 123.90
C HIS A 302 -54.38 -91.68 123.93
N TRP A 303 -55.49 -91.04 123.51
CA TRP A 303 -56.14 -89.69 123.70
C TRP A 303 -55.76 -88.77 124.91
N PRO A 304 -56.26 -87.48 125.06
CA PRO A 304 -57.07 -86.59 124.19
C PRO A 304 -56.64 -85.08 124.04
N VAL A 305 -57.17 -84.43 122.99
CA VAL A 305 -57.83 -83.09 122.87
C VAL A 305 -57.19 -81.81 123.46
N LEU A 306 -56.88 -80.84 122.59
CA LEU A 306 -57.49 -79.49 122.61
C LEU A 306 -57.52 -78.87 121.19
N ARG A 307 -58.65 -78.24 120.88
CA ARG A 307 -59.11 -77.74 119.58
C ARG A 307 -59.18 -76.21 119.63
N ALA A 308 -58.60 -75.52 118.65
CA ALA A 308 -59.03 -74.22 118.08
C ALA A 308 -58.16 -73.91 116.84
N THR A 309 -58.55 -74.15 115.58
CA THR A 309 -59.33 -73.30 114.65
C THR A 309 -59.10 -71.79 114.84
N LEU A 310 -58.54 -71.05 113.88
CA LEU A 310 -59.10 -70.52 112.61
C LEU A 310 -57.91 -69.87 111.84
N ARG A 311 -57.82 -69.65 110.52
CA ARG A 311 -58.62 -69.85 109.29
C ARG A 311 -57.64 -69.51 108.14
N SER A 312 -57.51 -70.35 107.11
CA SER A 312 -58.18 -70.21 105.78
C SER A 312 -57.44 -69.25 104.84
N LEU A 313 -56.70 -69.80 103.86
CA LEU A 313 -57.08 -69.94 102.43
C LEU A 313 -56.93 -68.61 101.67
N GLY A 314 -56.40 -68.52 100.46
CA GLY A 314 -56.00 -69.47 99.41
C GLY A 314 -55.34 -68.60 98.33
N SER A 315 -54.35 -69.11 97.60
CA SER A 315 -54.52 -69.95 96.39
C SER A 315 -54.78 -69.13 95.13
N GLU A 316 -54.18 -69.61 94.04
CA GLU A 316 -54.25 -69.17 92.64
C GLU A 316 -53.32 -67.99 92.33
N GLY A 317 -52.35 -68.08 91.43
CA GLY A 317 -52.14 -68.99 90.30
C GLY A 317 -51.55 -68.12 89.17
N PRO A 318 -50.56 -68.58 88.39
CA PRO A 318 -49.77 -67.73 87.51
C PRO A 318 -50.41 -67.56 86.12
N VAL A 319 -50.18 -66.40 85.50
CA VAL A 319 -50.01 -66.21 84.04
C VAL A 319 -48.85 -65.25 83.83
#